data_AF-A0A6M8VZX2-F1
#
_entry.id   AF-A0A6M8VZX2-F1
#
_cell.length_a   1.000
_cell.length_b   1.000
_cell.length_c   1.000
_cell.angle_alpha   90.00
_cell.angle_beta   90.00
_cell.angle_gamma   90.00
#
_symmetry.space_group_name_H-M   'P 1'
#
loop_
_entity.id
_entity.type
_entity.pdbx_description
1 polymer ?
#
loop_
_entity_poly.entity_id
_entity_poly.type
_entity_poly.pdbx_seq_one_letter_code
_entity_poly.pdbx_strand_id
1 'polypeptide(L)'
;MKRGILTCLYIALAFALLLPAGCTGKNKVEAVKVTPDGRIAAPETPKAAKPDQPTPVEKLYRGAASLLDKGSYQAAAAEFDEVERQYPYSQWATRAQLMAAYAHYRDLKYDESVLALDRFIQLHPGDKNIAYAYYLRALCYYEQISDVRRDQKMTVLALENLQSVVDRYADSIYARDAQLKMDLTLDHLAGKEMEIGRFYLRGQQYHAAVARFQRVVDDFQTTTHVPEALHRLVETYLALGIPSEARKSAAVLGHNFPDSIWYRDSYRLLKGEIPGEELEVKPTFYDRTLGKIF
;
A
#
# COMPACT_ATOMS: atom_id res chain seq x y z
N MET A 1 28.95 31.37 -34.53
CA MET A 1 29.00 32.54 -35.44
C MET A 1 28.08 32.28 -36.63
N LYS A 2 27.21 33.25 -37.02
CA LYS A 2 26.42 33.36 -38.28
C LYS A 2 25.52 32.13 -38.64
N ARG A 3 24.21 32.27 -38.93
CA ARG A 3 23.50 32.96 -40.05
C ARG A 3 23.95 32.44 -41.43
N GLY A 4 23.08 32.13 -42.41
CA GLY A 4 21.61 32.32 -42.53
C GLY A 4 21.05 31.46 -43.70
N ILE A 5 19.74 31.32 -43.97
CA ILE A 5 18.68 32.31 -44.32
C ILE A 5 18.68 32.68 -45.84
N LEU A 6 17.47 32.95 -46.40
CA LEU A 6 17.10 33.41 -47.77
C LEU A 6 17.03 32.28 -48.86
N THR A 7 15.83 31.94 -49.42
CA THR A 7 15.14 32.44 -50.66
C THR A 7 15.80 32.03 -51.99
N CYS A 8 15.18 31.94 -53.19
CA CYS A 8 13.87 32.30 -53.78
C CYS A 8 13.71 31.52 -55.13
N LEU A 9 12.70 31.54 -56.02
CA LEU A 9 11.34 32.12 -56.18
C LEU A 9 10.59 31.31 -57.29
N TYR A 10 9.30 31.57 -57.53
CA TYR A 10 8.46 31.06 -58.67
C TYR A 10 8.12 29.55 -58.65
N ILE A 11 7.02 29.05 -59.25
CA ILE A 11 5.92 29.67 -60.05
C ILE A 11 4.57 29.46 -59.32
N ALA A 12 3.59 30.35 -59.53
CA ALA A 12 2.22 30.19 -59.04
C ALA A 12 1.18 30.05 -60.17
N LEU A 13 0.28 29.07 -60.05
CA LEU A 13 -1.08 29.04 -60.60
C LEU A 13 -1.85 27.99 -59.77
N ALA A 14 -2.77 28.29 -58.84
CA ALA A 14 -3.95 29.14 -58.90
C ALA A 14 -5.10 28.57 -59.76
N PHE A 15 -5.86 27.62 -59.20
CA PHE A 15 -7.31 27.63 -59.35
C PHE A 15 -8.02 27.17 -58.07
N ALA A 16 -9.20 27.72 -57.81
CA ALA A 16 -9.85 27.66 -56.51
C ALA A 16 -10.80 26.46 -56.36
N LEU A 17 -10.83 25.90 -55.15
CA LEU A 17 -12.07 25.63 -54.42
C LEU A 17 -11.76 25.62 -52.92
N LEU A 18 -12.62 26.25 -52.12
CA LEU A 18 -12.35 26.59 -50.72
C LEU A 18 -13.42 26.01 -49.78
N LEU A 19 -13.02 25.75 -48.54
CA LEU A 19 -13.79 25.53 -47.30
C LEU A 19 -13.92 24.08 -46.78
N PRO A 20 -14.04 23.89 -45.43
CA PRO A 20 -13.56 22.68 -44.77
C PRO A 20 -14.57 22.03 -43.78
N ALA A 21 -14.10 20.99 -43.07
CA ALA A 21 -14.48 20.63 -41.70
C ALA A 21 -15.99 20.62 -41.33
N GLY A 22 -16.66 19.50 -41.60
CA GLY A 22 -18.01 19.23 -41.08
C GLY A 22 -18.01 18.89 -39.58
N CYS A 23 -18.04 19.88 -38.70
CA CYS A 23 -18.26 19.69 -37.27
C CYS A 23 -19.73 19.31 -36.97
N THR A 24 -20.00 18.06 -36.61
CA THR A 24 -21.36 17.54 -36.33
C THR A 24 -21.88 17.89 -34.92
N GLY A 25 -21.88 19.17 -34.56
CA GLY A 25 -22.54 19.67 -33.36
C GLY A 25 -24.07 19.72 -33.51
N LYS A 26 -24.80 18.77 -32.90
CA LYS A 26 -26.27 18.73 -32.92
C LYS A 26 -26.90 19.78 -31.99
N ASN A 27 -26.76 21.06 -32.32
CA ASN A 27 -27.56 22.10 -31.68
C ASN A 27 -29.04 21.95 -32.06
N LYS A 28 -29.87 21.70 -31.06
CA LYS A 28 -31.32 21.59 -31.21
C LYS A 28 -31.90 23.00 -31.26
N VAL A 29 -32.25 23.49 -32.45
CA VAL A 29 -32.89 24.80 -32.61
C VAL A 29 -34.34 24.69 -32.16
N GLU A 30 -34.67 25.28 -31.01
CA GLU A 30 -36.04 25.33 -30.52
C GLU A 30 -36.83 26.42 -31.25
N ALA A 31 -38.07 26.11 -31.65
CA ALA A 31 -38.88 26.99 -32.49
C ALA A 31 -39.41 28.18 -31.69
N VAL A 32 -39.05 29.39 -32.11
CA VAL A 32 -39.56 30.65 -31.54
C VAL A 32 -41.07 30.73 -31.77
N LYS A 33 -41.86 30.66 -30.70
CA LYS A 33 -43.31 30.84 -30.75
C LYS A 33 -43.64 32.33 -30.84
N VAL A 34 -44.20 32.74 -31.98
CA VAL A 34 -44.69 34.10 -32.19
C VAL A 34 -46.18 34.16 -31.82
N THR A 35 -46.59 35.17 -31.05
CA THR A 35 -48.00 35.42 -30.72
C THR A 35 -48.71 36.20 -31.84
N PRO A 36 -50.07 36.15 -31.94
CA PRO A 36 -50.80 36.75 -33.05
C PRO A 36 -50.53 38.24 -33.29
N ASP A 37 -50.19 39.00 -32.26
CA ASP A 37 -49.94 40.45 -32.32
C ASP A 37 -48.55 40.83 -32.88
N GLY A 38 -47.83 39.90 -33.50
CA GLY A 38 -46.57 40.15 -34.21
C GLY A 38 -45.37 40.55 -33.34
N ARG A 39 -45.52 40.48 -32.01
CA ARG A 39 -44.43 40.77 -31.06
C ARG A 39 -43.63 39.50 -30.77
N ILE A 40 -42.31 39.61 -30.85
CA ILE A 40 -41.41 38.57 -30.35
C ILE A 40 -41.61 38.49 -28.84
N ALA A 41 -41.98 37.32 -28.32
CA ALA A 41 -42.02 37.09 -26.88
C ALA A 41 -40.62 37.32 -26.30
N ALA A 42 -40.50 38.13 -25.25
CA ALA A 42 -39.22 38.32 -24.58
C ALA A 42 -38.66 36.95 -24.15
N PRO A 43 -37.35 36.67 -24.36
CA PRO A 43 -36.78 35.38 -24.00
C PRO A 43 -37.01 35.15 -22.50
N GLU A 44 -37.69 34.06 -22.15
CA GLU A 44 -37.88 33.68 -20.75
C GLU A 44 -36.51 33.53 -20.11
N THR A 45 -36.16 34.46 -19.22
CA THR A 45 -34.86 34.47 -18.55
C THR A 45 -34.69 33.13 -17.83
N PRO A 46 -33.58 32.38 -18.06
CA PRO A 46 -33.37 31.07 -17.45
C PRO A 46 -33.59 31.16 -15.95
N LYS A 47 -34.70 30.55 -15.51
CA LYS A 47 -35.24 30.72 -14.15
C LYS A 47 -34.18 30.30 -13.16
N ALA A 48 -33.61 31.27 -12.45
CA ALA A 48 -32.43 31.09 -11.61
C ALA A 48 -32.60 29.82 -10.75
N ALA A 49 -31.62 28.91 -10.87
CA ALA A 49 -31.65 27.65 -10.14
C ALA A 49 -31.85 27.95 -8.66
N LYS A 50 -32.88 27.35 -8.05
CA LYS A 50 -33.06 27.42 -6.60
C LYS A 50 -31.79 26.85 -5.95
N PRO A 51 -31.35 27.35 -4.79
CA PRO A 51 -30.25 26.72 -4.07
C PRO A 51 -30.60 25.25 -3.87
N ASP A 52 -29.73 24.36 -4.35
CA ASP A 52 -30.04 22.93 -4.51
C ASP A 52 -30.45 22.32 -3.17
N GLN A 53 -31.73 22.00 -3.04
CA GLN A 53 -32.23 21.31 -1.87
C GLN A 53 -31.68 19.89 -1.92
N PRO A 54 -30.87 19.45 -0.94
CA PRO A 54 -30.22 18.15 -1.01
C PRO A 54 -31.28 17.06 -1.14
N THR A 55 -31.03 16.13 -2.06
CA THR A 55 -31.97 15.05 -2.37
C THR A 55 -32.25 14.20 -1.12
N PRO A 56 -33.39 13.48 -1.03
CA PRO A 56 -33.67 12.62 0.12
C PRO A 56 -32.52 11.66 0.45
N VAL A 57 -31.93 11.06 -0.59
CA VAL A 57 -30.75 10.18 -0.50
C VAL A 57 -29.53 10.90 0.09
N GLU A 58 -29.26 12.12 -0.39
CA GLU A 58 -28.13 12.91 0.06
C GLU A 58 -28.32 13.41 1.51
N LYS A 59 -29.55 13.73 1.92
CA LYS A 59 -29.85 14.07 3.33
C LYS A 59 -29.56 12.90 4.25
N LEU A 60 -29.98 11.69 3.87
CA LEU A 60 -29.71 10.45 4.62
C LEU A 60 -28.20 10.16 4.70
N TYR A 61 -27.50 10.19 3.56
CA TYR A 61 -26.04 10.02 3.50
C TYR A 61 -25.29 11.08 4.35
N ARG A 62 -25.70 12.35 4.30
CA ARG A 62 -25.13 13.43 5.14
C ARG A 62 -25.42 13.20 6.64
N GLY A 63 -26.54 12.57 6.98
CA GLY A 63 -26.87 12.12 8.33
C GLY A 63 -25.88 11.06 8.84
N ALA A 64 -25.71 9.97 8.08
CA ALA A 64 -24.75 8.91 8.36
C ALA A 64 -23.30 9.43 8.49
N ALA A 65 -22.87 10.31 7.57
CA ALA A 65 -21.57 10.98 7.66
C ALA A 65 -21.44 11.83 8.93
N SER A 66 -22.49 12.56 9.33
CA SER A 66 -22.49 13.34 10.58
C SER A 66 -22.46 12.46 11.84
N LEU A 67 -22.78 11.17 11.77
CA LEU A 67 -22.56 10.21 12.88
C LEU A 67 -21.13 9.68 12.87
N LEU A 68 -20.57 9.41 11.69
CA LEU A 68 -19.18 9.01 11.49
C LEU A 68 -18.22 10.07 12.04
N ASP A 69 -18.45 11.35 11.72
CA ASP A 69 -17.67 12.51 12.19
C ASP A 69 -17.74 12.68 13.73
N LYS A 70 -18.84 12.24 14.36
CA LYS A 70 -19.02 12.23 15.82
C LYS A 70 -18.43 10.99 16.50
N GLY A 71 -17.77 10.10 15.76
CA GLY A 71 -17.24 8.83 16.29
C GLY A 71 -18.32 7.80 16.65
N SER A 72 -19.58 8.00 16.23
CA SER A 72 -20.69 7.08 16.50
C SER A 72 -20.74 5.96 15.45
N TYR A 73 -19.63 5.23 15.31
CA TYR A 73 -19.37 4.38 14.13
C TYR A 73 -20.43 3.29 13.90
N GLN A 74 -20.84 2.55 14.93
CA GLN A 74 -21.93 1.56 14.81
C GLN A 74 -23.24 2.15 14.27
N ALA A 75 -23.61 3.37 14.69
CA ALA A 75 -24.81 4.05 14.20
C ALA A 75 -24.62 4.60 12.78
N ALA A 76 -23.42 5.09 12.46
CA ALA A 76 -23.07 5.53 11.12
C ALA A 76 -23.15 4.38 10.09
N ALA A 77 -22.66 3.18 10.45
CA ALA A 77 -22.77 1.99 9.60
C ALA A 77 -24.23 1.65 9.27
N ALA A 78 -25.10 1.57 10.29
CA ALA A 78 -26.52 1.27 10.10
C ALA A 78 -27.26 2.32 9.24
N GLU A 79 -26.93 3.60 9.38
CA GLU A 79 -27.48 4.68 8.54
C GLU A 79 -26.90 4.69 7.11
N PHE A 80 -25.68 4.18 6.89
CA PHE A 80 -25.16 3.92 5.54
C PHE A 80 -25.84 2.71 4.88
N ASP A 81 -26.09 1.63 5.62
CA ASP A 81 -26.88 0.48 5.15
C ASP A 81 -28.33 0.88 4.81
N GLU A 82 -28.89 1.87 5.53
CA GLU A 82 -30.20 2.47 5.24
C GLU A 82 -30.20 3.19 3.87
N VAL A 83 -29.10 3.85 3.47
CA VAL A 83 -28.96 4.44 2.12
C VAL A 83 -28.94 3.36 1.05
N GLU A 84 -28.23 2.25 1.26
CA GLU A 84 -28.24 1.09 0.35
C GLU A 84 -29.67 0.52 0.24
N ARG A 85 -30.35 0.31 1.38
CA ARG A 85 -31.70 -0.31 1.42
C ARG A 85 -32.78 0.55 0.78
N GLN A 86 -32.75 1.88 0.98
CA GLN A 86 -33.77 2.78 0.40
C GLN A 86 -33.49 3.13 -1.07
N TYR A 87 -32.22 3.22 -1.49
CA TYR A 87 -31.84 3.72 -2.81
C TYR A 87 -30.75 2.89 -3.52
N PRO A 88 -30.92 1.56 -3.74
CA PRO A 88 -29.85 0.65 -4.16
C PRO A 88 -29.12 1.07 -5.45
N TYR A 89 -29.85 1.64 -6.41
CA TYR A 89 -29.32 2.04 -7.72
C TYR A 89 -28.74 3.46 -7.76
N SER A 90 -28.60 4.12 -6.61
CA SER A 90 -28.04 5.47 -6.53
C SER A 90 -26.51 5.46 -6.41
N GLN A 91 -25.84 6.47 -6.98
CA GLN A 91 -24.39 6.67 -6.77
C GLN A 91 -24.04 6.89 -5.29
N TRP A 92 -25.02 7.30 -4.47
CA TRP A 92 -24.89 7.43 -3.03
C TRP A 92 -24.89 6.08 -2.31
N ALA A 93 -25.58 5.05 -2.81
CA ALA A 93 -25.58 3.70 -2.22
C ALA A 93 -24.21 3.02 -2.36
N THR A 94 -23.63 3.00 -3.56
CA THR A 94 -22.24 2.54 -3.78
C THR A 94 -21.25 3.27 -2.85
N ARG A 95 -21.42 4.59 -2.67
CA ARG A 95 -20.59 5.35 -1.73
C ARG A 95 -20.89 5.01 -0.27
N ALA A 96 -22.15 4.77 0.10
CA ALA A 96 -22.57 4.43 1.45
C ALA A 96 -22.02 3.06 1.87
N GLN A 97 -22.13 2.04 1.02
CA GLN A 97 -21.59 0.69 1.28
C GLN A 97 -20.09 0.73 1.67
N LEU A 98 -19.29 1.52 0.94
CA LEU A 98 -17.86 1.71 1.23
C LEU A 98 -17.61 2.50 2.53
N MET A 99 -18.54 3.38 2.93
CA MET A 99 -18.48 4.11 4.21
C MET A 99 -19.04 3.30 5.39
N ALA A 100 -19.95 2.36 5.17
CA ALA A 100 -20.38 1.37 6.16
C ALA A 100 -19.19 0.46 6.53
N ALA A 101 -18.50 -0.06 5.51
CA ALA A 101 -17.24 -0.79 5.70
C ALA A 101 -16.19 0.03 6.49
N TYR A 102 -15.98 1.30 6.14
CA TYR A 102 -15.07 2.18 6.89
C TYR A 102 -15.55 2.47 8.31
N ALA A 103 -16.86 2.62 8.54
CA ALA A 103 -17.43 2.74 9.86
C ALA A 103 -17.14 1.48 10.70
N HIS A 104 -17.36 0.27 10.16
CA HIS A 104 -17.00 -0.98 10.84
C HIS A 104 -15.50 -1.08 11.18
N TYR A 105 -14.61 -0.71 10.26
CA TYR A 105 -13.16 -0.63 10.53
C TYR A 105 -12.85 0.33 11.69
N ARG A 106 -13.49 1.50 11.73
CA ARG A 106 -13.34 2.49 12.80
C ARG A 106 -13.96 2.06 14.14
N ASP A 107 -14.94 1.17 14.10
CA ASP A 107 -15.59 0.52 15.24
C ASP A 107 -14.83 -0.73 15.74
N LEU A 108 -13.64 -1.01 15.18
CA LEU A 108 -12.81 -2.20 15.40
C LEU A 108 -13.49 -3.54 14.99
N LYS A 109 -14.57 -3.45 14.22
CA LYS A 109 -15.35 -4.56 13.66
C LYS A 109 -14.79 -4.98 12.31
N TYR A 110 -13.59 -5.55 12.36
CA TYR A 110 -12.80 -5.85 11.17
C TYR A 110 -13.42 -6.93 10.29
N ASP A 111 -14.05 -7.95 10.87
CA ASP A 111 -14.66 -9.05 10.11
C ASP A 111 -15.93 -8.56 9.38
N GLU A 112 -16.78 -7.75 10.02
CA GLU A 112 -17.92 -7.10 9.38
C GLU A 112 -17.46 -6.11 8.28
N SER A 113 -16.36 -5.39 8.51
CA SER A 113 -15.75 -4.53 7.50
C SER A 113 -15.27 -5.34 6.28
N VAL A 114 -14.56 -6.45 6.47
CA VAL A 114 -14.12 -7.35 5.39
C VAL A 114 -15.31 -7.87 4.60
N LEU A 115 -16.38 -8.33 5.26
CA LEU A 115 -17.59 -8.83 4.59
C LEU A 115 -18.31 -7.74 3.76
N ALA A 116 -18.34 -6.51 4.24
CA ALA A 116 -18.87 -5.37 3.48
C ALA A 116 -17.98 -5.00 2.27
N LEU A 117 -16.65 -5.07 2.44
CA LEU A 117 -15.67 -4.78 1.38
C LEU A 117 -15.63 -5.84 0.29
N ASP A 118 -15.73 -7.12 0.65
CA ASP A 118 -15.83 -8.20 -0.33
C ASP A 118 -17.11 -8.08 -1.16
N ARG A 119 -18.24 -7.71 -0.54
CA ARG A 119 -19.48 -7.40 -1.28
C ARG A 119 -19.26 -6.19 -2.22
N PHE A 120 -18.61 -5.12 -1.76
CA PHE A 120 -18.34 -3.94 -2.58
C PHE A 120 -17.44 -4.29 -3.78
N ILE A 121 -16.36 -5.04 -3.56
CA ILE A 121 -15.41 -5.47 -4.60
C ILE A 121 -16.11 -6.36 -5.65
N GLN A 122 -17.01 -7.24 -5.23
CA GLN A 122 -17.78 -8.11 -6.13
C GLN A 122 -18.84 -7.36 -6.95
N LEU A 123 -19.57 -6.41 -6.34
CA LEU A 123 -20.64 -5.67 -7.00
C LEU A 123 -20.13 -4.49 -7.85
N HIS A 124 -19.01 -3.88 -7.47
CA HIS A 124 -18.52 -2.61 -8.02
C HIS A 124 -17.02 -2.62 -8.43
N PRO A 125 -16.53 -3.65 -9.16
CA PRO A 125 -15.10 -3.77 -9.52
C PRO A 125 -14.57 -2.64 -10.42
N GLY A 126 -15.46 -1.86 -11.05
CA GLY A 126 -15.12 -0.69 -11.86
C GLY A 126 -15.29 0.67 -11.16
N ASP A 127 -15.59 0.71 -9.86
CA ASP A 127 -15.70 2.01 -9.16
C ASP A 127 -14.32 2.65 -8.95
N LYS A 128 -14.28 3.99 -8.99
CA LYS A 128 -13.05 4.78 -8.82
C LYS A 128 -12.35 4.57 -7.47
N ASN A 129 -13.07 4.10 -6.45
CA ASN A 129 -12.53 3.85 -5.12
C ASN A 129 -12.16 2.37 -4.90
N ILE A 130 -12.20 1.51 -5.92
CA ILE A 130 -11.93 0.06 -5.78
C ILE A 130 -10.55 -0.23 -5.14
N ALA A 131 -9.52 0.55 -5.48
CA ALA A 131 -8.20 0.46 -4.87
C ALA A 131 -8.23 0.75 -3.35
N TYR A 132 -9.06 1.69 -2.91
CA TYR A 132 -9.26 1.98 -1.48
C TYR A 132 -10.00 0.83 -0.77
N ALA A 133 -10.96 0.18 -1.43
CA ALA A 133 -11.67 -0.97 -0.86
C ALA A 133 -10.73 -2.16 -0.61
N TYR A 134 -9.87 -2.50 -1.60
CA TYR A 134 -8.83 -3.52 -1.41
C TYR A 134 -7.83 -3.14 -0.30
N TYR A 135 -7.38 -1.88 -0.27
CA TYR A 135 -6.46 -1.40 0.76
C TYR A 135 -7.07 -1.43 2.16
N LEU A 136 -8.32 -0.98 2.33
CA LEU A 136 -9.02 -1.04 3.61
C LEU A 136 -9.24 -2.49 4.06
N ARG A 137 -9.51 -3.42 3.14
CA ARG A 137 -9.62 -4.86 3.46
C ARG A 137 -8.28 -5.42 3.94
N ALA A 138 -7.17 -5.00 3.34
CA ALA A 138 -5.83 -5.34 3.78
C ALA A 138 -5.52 -4.78 5.18
N LEU A 139 -5.93 -3.54 5.49
CA LEU A 139 -5.83 -2.97 6.84
C LEU A 139 -6.64 -3.78 7.87
N CYS A 140 -7.85 -4.25 7.53
CA CYS A 140 -8.67 -5.06 8.44
C CYS A 140 -8.01 -6.40 8.85
N TYR A 141 -7.06 -6.93 8.07
CA TYR A 141 -6.22 -8.05 8.47
C TYR A 141 -4.93 -7.60 9.19
N TYR A 142 -4.34 -6.49 8.76
CA TYR A 142 -3.11 -5.93 9.36
C TYR A 142 -3.32 -5.50 10.82
N GLU A 143 -4.42 -4.82 11.13
CA GLU A 143 -4.77 -4.42 12.51
C GLU A 143 -5.17 -5.63 13.40
N GLN A 144 -5.30 -6.83 12.81
CA GLN A 144 -5.51 -8.10 13.52
C GLN A 144 -4.21 -8.94 13.68
N ILE A 145 -3.05 -8.40 13.28
CA ILE A 145 -1.75 -9.05 13.54
C ILE A 145 -1.53 -9.13 15.06
N SER A 146 -1.22 -10.34 15.53
CA SER A 146 -0.97 -10.61 16.95
C SER A 146 0.49 -10.98 17.19
N ASP A 147 1.00 -10.67 18.38
CA ASP A 147 2.38 -10.91 18.86
C ASP A 147 3.05 -12.13 18.20
N VAL A 148 4.29 -11.94 17.74
CA VAL A 148 5.16 -12.94 17.09
C VAL A 148 5.06 -14.35 17.69
N ARG A 149 4.89 -14.51 19.01
CA ARG A 149 4.83 -15.83 19.66
C ARG A 149 3.50 -16.56 19.44
N ARG A 150 2.42 -15.85 19.10
CA ARG A 150 1.07 -16.38 18.83
C ARG A 150 0.91 -16.90 17.39
N ASP A 151 -0.29 -17.36 17.05
CA ASP A 151 -0.63 -17.74 15.67
C ASP A 151 -0.44 -16.59 14.68
N GLN A 152 -0.08 -16.92 13.44
CA GLN A 152 0.29 -15.95 12.40
C GLN A 152 -0.63 -15.98 11.17
N LYS A 153 -1.80 -16.65 11.24
CA LYS A 153 -2.75 -16.70 10.12
C LYS A 153 -3.19 -15.30 9.65
N MET A 154 -3.44 -14.39 10.59
CA MET A 154 -3.83 -13.01 10.26
C MET A 154 -2.68 -12.23 9.61
N THR A 155 -1.44 -12.49 10.03
CA THR A 155 -0.21 -11.95 9.43
C THR A 155 -0.03 -12.41 7.99
N VAL A 156 -0.30 -13.69 7.68
CA VAL A 156 -0.26 -14.21 6.30
C VAL A 156 -1.39 -13.61 5.46
N LEU A 157 -2.62 -13.56 5.98
CA LEU A 157 -3.76 -12.93 5.28
C LEU A 157 -3.53 -11.43 5.03
N ALA A 158 -2.89 -10.71 5.96
CA ALA A 158 -2.50 -9.33 5.77
C ALA A 158 -1.50 -9.20 4.60
N LEU A 159 -0.44 -10.02 4.58
CA LEU A 159 0.57 -10.02 3.51
C LEU A 159 -0.07 -10.28 2.14
N GLU A 160 -0.90 -11.33 2.01
CA GLU A 160 -1.62 -11.67 0.77
C GLU A 160 -2.51 -10.51 0.27
N ASN A 161 -3.22 -9.84 1.19
CA ASN A 161 -4.11 -8.74 0.84
C ASN A 161 -3.35 -7.45 0.47
N LEU A 162 -2.25 -7.14 1.17
CA LEU A 162 -1.40 -5.99 0.85
C LEU A 162 -0.67 -6.20 -0.50
N GLN A 163 -0.15 -7.40 -0.76
CA GLN A 163 0.42 -7.78 -2.06
C GLN A 163 -0.61 -7.58 -3.18
N SER A 164 -1.86 -8.01 -2.96
CA SER A 164 -2.96 -7.78 -3.90
C SER A 164 -3.29 -6.29 -4.13
N VAL A 165 -2.89 -5.36 -3.25
CA VAL A 165 -3.00 -3.91 -3.49
C VAL A 165 -1.85 -3.43 -4.38
N VAL A 166 -0.62 -3.85 -4.07
CA VAL A 166 0.58 -3.46 -4.83
C VAL A 166 0.52 -4.00 -6.27
N ASP A 167 0.18 -5.28 -6.45
CA ASP A 167 0.12 -5.93 -7.77
C ASP A 167 -0.95 -5.34 -8.70
N ARG A 168 -2.11 -4.98 -8.15
CA ARG A 168 -3.28 -4.53 -8.93
C ARG A 168 -3.36 -3.01 -9.09
N TYR A 169 -2.79 -2.26 -8.13
CA TYR A 169 -3.00 -0.82 -8.00
C TYR A 169 -1.69 -0.08 -7.66
N ALA A 170 -0.56 -0.50 -8.25
CA ALA A 170 0.77 0.09 -8.05
C ALA A 170 0.82 1.62 -8.19
N ASP A 171 0.07 2.21 -9.13
CA ASP A 171 -0.01 3.66 -9.36
C ASP A 171 -0.90 4.41 -8.35
N SER A 172 -1.58 3.70 -7.44
CA SER A 172 -2.47 4.31 -6.45
C SER A 172 -1.71 4.92 -5.28
N ILE A 173 -2.31 5.93 -4.65
CA ILE A 173 -1.78 6.56 -3.42
C ILE A 173 -1.60 5.58 -2.25
N TYR A 174 -2.25 4.40 -2.31
CA TYR A 174 -2.22 3.38 -1.28
C TYR A 174 -1.05 2.39 -1.43
N ALA A 175 -0.52 2.20 -2.65
CA ALA A 175 0.50 1.18 -2.92
C ALA A 175 1.79 1.37 -2.12
N ARG A 176 2.23 2.62 -1.92
CA ARG A 176 3.42 2.92 -1.10
C ARG A 176 3.26 2.56 0.38
N ASP A 177 2.08 2.80 0.95
CA ASP A 177 1.80 2.42 2.34
C ASP A 177 1.60 0.91 2.46
N ALA A 178 0.91 0.29 1.48
CA ALA A 178 0.75 -1.16 1.40
C ALA A 178 2.10 -1.88 1.35
N GLN A 179 3.05 -1.41 0.53
CA GLN A 179 4.42 -1.95 0.49
C GLN A 179 5.12 -1.83 1.85
N LEU A 180 5.08 -0.65 2.50
CA LEU A 180 5.70 -0.48 3.82
C LEU A 180 5.09 -1.44 4.87
N LYS A 181 3.77 -1.69 4.79
CA LYS A 181 3.10 -2.67 5.65
C LYS A 181 3.44 -4.11 5.28
N MET A 182 3.69 -4.43 4.01
CA MET A 182 4.21 -5.75 3.59
C MET A 182 5.60 -5.99 4.17
N ASP A 183 6.50 -5.01 4.08
CA ASP A 183 7.86 -5.11 4.60
C ASP A 183 7.85 -5.38 6.11
N LEU A 184 7.00 -4.65 6.87
CA LEU A 184 6.77 -4.89 8.30
C LEU A 184 6.12 -6.26 8.60
N THR A 185 5.22 -6.73 7.75
CA THR A 185 4.54 -8.03 7.90
C THR A 185 5.51 -9.18 7.62
N LEU A 186 6.41 -9.03 6.65
CA LEU A 186 7.51 -9.97 6.37
C LEU A 186 8.51 -10.01 7.52
N ASP A 187 8.91 -8.87 8.09
CA ASP A 187 9.80 -8.80 9.25
C ASP A 187 9.17 -9.50 10.48
N HIS A 188 7.86 -9.33 10.70
CA HIS A 188 7.12 -10.04 11.76
C HIS A 188 7.08 -11.58 11.54
N LEU A 189 6.92 -12.04 10.30
CA LEU A 189 6.98 -13.47 9.95
C LEU A 189 8.40 -14.04 10.05
N ALA A 190 9.44 -13.29 9.66
CA ALA A 190 10.82 -13.66 9.90
C ALA A 190 11.13 -13.76 11.41
N GLY A 191 10.61 -12.82 12.22
CA GLY A 191 10.68 -12.84 13.67
C GLY A 191 10.08 -14.11 14.29
N LYS A 192 9.03 -14.67 13.69
CA LYS A 192 8.43 -15.95 14.10
C LYS A 192 9.44 -17.09 13.99
N GLU A 193 10.05 -17.22 12.82
CA GLU A 193 11.04 -18.26 12.53
C GLU A 193 12.31 -18.07 13.38
N MET A 194 12.72 -16.82 13.62
CA MET A 194 13.82 -16.49 14.53
C MET A 194 13.55 -16.90 15.98
N GLU A 195 12.39 -16.59 16.56
CA GLU A 195 12.07 -17.01 17.94
C GLU A 195 12.02 -18.54 18.09
N ILE A 196 11.52 -19.25 17.07
CA ILE A 196 11.52 -20.72 17.05
C ILE A 196 12.95 -21.27 16.89
N GLY A 197 13.76 -20.71 15.99
CA GLY A 197 15.16 -21.09 15.79
C GLY A 197 16.00 -20.87 17.06
N ARG A 198 15.85 -19.71 17.70
CA ARG A 198 16.46 -19.38 19.01
C ARG A 198 16.00 -20.35 20.11
N PHE A 199 14.75 -20.81 20.10
CA PHE A 199 14.26 -21.82 21.05
C PHE A 199 14.97 -23.17 20.83
N TYR A 200 15.02 -23.67 19.59
CA TYR A 200 15.72 -24.93 19.29
C TYR A 200 17.23 -24.86 19.57
N LEU A 201 17.87 -23.72 19.28
CA LEU A 201 19.28 -23.48 19.60
C LEU A 201 19.56 -23.56 21.12
N ARG A 202 18.75 -22.89 21.95
CA ARG A 202 18.84 -23.01 23.42
C ARG A 202 18.61 -24.44 23.90
N GLY A 203 17.76 -25.20 23.21
CA GLY A 203 17.53 -26.63 23.44
C GLY A 203 18.58 -27.58 22.84
N GLN A 204 19.67 -27.07 22.26
CA GLN A 204 20.73 -27.83 21.56
C GLN A 204 20.22 -28.68 20.37
N GLN A 205 19.03 -28.38 19.85
CA GLN A 205 18.40 -29.09 18.72
C GLN A 205 18.88 -28.47 17.39
N TYR A 206 20.19 -28.52 17.15
CA TYR A 206 20.84 -27.74 16.10
C TYR A 206 20.27 -27.98 14.69
N HIS A 207 19.89 -29.21 14.33
CA HIS A 207 19.24 -29.48 13.03
C HIS A 207 17.90 -28.75 12.85
N ALA A 208 17.09 -28.67 13.91
CA ALA A 208 15.82 -27.93 13.89
C ALA A 208 16.06 -26.41 13.91
N ALA A 209 17.10 -25.94 14.60
CA ALA A 209 17.51 -24.54 14.60
C ALA A 209 18.00 -24.08 13.21
N VAL A 210 18.87 -24.87 12.55
CA VAL A 210 19.33 -24.64 11.17
C VAL A 210 18.14 -24.48 10.23
N ALA A 211 17.20 -25.42 10.20
CA ALA A 211 16.05 -25.37 9.30
C ALA A 211 15.16 -24.12 9.49
N ARG A 212 15.17 -23.51 10.68
CA ARG A 212 14.44 -22.27 10.99
C ARG A 212 15.20 -21.03 10.55
N PHE A 213 16.48 -20.93 10.88
CA PHE A 213 17.31 -19.80 10.44
C PHE A 213 17.52 -19.79 8.92
N GLN A 214 17.61 -20.97 8.29
CA GLN A 214 17.75 -21.11 6.86
C GLN A 214 16.49 -20.60 6.13
N ARG A 215 15.28 -20.86 6.65
CA ARG A 215 14.04 -20.24 6.13
C ARG A 215 14.09 -18.70 6.17
N VAL A 216 14.64 -18.10 7.23
CA VAL A 216 14.77 -16.63 7.31
C VAL A 216 15.72 -16.09 6.23
N VAL A 217 16.77 -16.83 5.89
CA VAL A 217 17.69 -16.46 4.82
C VAL A 217 17.09 -16.70 3.42
N ASP A 218 16.33 -17.77 3.24
CA ASP A 218 15.78 -18.16 1.94
C ASP A 218 14.51 -17.37 1.57
N ASP A 219 13.52 -17.31 2.47
CA ASP A 219 12.19 -16.73 2.20
C ASP A 219 12.09 -15.23 2.56
N PHE A 220 12.91 -14.73 3.51
CA PHE A 220 12.75 -13.41 4.13
C PHE A 220 13.94 -12.46 3.92
N GLN A 221 14.57 -12.54 2.74
CA GLN A 221 15.83 -11.87 2.35
C GLN A 221 15.90 -10.36 2.59
N THR A 222 14.77 -9.65 2.61
CA THR A 222 14.68 -8.19 2.80
C THR A 222 14.55 -7.77 4.27
N THR A 223 14.37 -8.71 5.21
CA THR A 223 14.04 -8.41 6.61
C THR A 223 15.26 -8.08 7.47
N THR A 224 15.03 -7.40 8.60
CA THR A 224 16.10 -7.00 9.54
C THR A 224 16.74 -8.20 10.24
N HIS A 225 16.10 -9.37 10.19
CA HIS A 225 16.50 -10.60 10.84
C HIS A 225 17.58 -11.41 10.09
N VAL A 226 17.76 -11.20 8.77
CA VAL A 226 18.70 -12.00 7.95
C VAL A 226 20.15 -11.99 8.48
N PRO A 227 20.72 -10.87 8.94
CA PRO A 227 22.09 -10.86 9.50
C PRO A 227 22.23 -11.70 10.78
N GLU A 228 21.22 -11.71 11.66
CA GLU A 228 21.22 -12.61 12.82
C GLU A 228 21.04 -14.06 12.38
N ALA A 229 20.10 -14.35 11.47
CA ALA A 229 19.86 -15.70 10.96
C ALA A 229 21.13 -16.33 10.39
N LEU A 230 21.88 -15.58 9.56
CA LEU A 230 23.18 -16.00 9.04
C LEU A 230 24.21 -16.25 10.15
N HIS A 231 24.28 -15.37 11.17
CA HIS A 231 25.18 -15.58 12.31
C HIS A 231 24.82 -16.82 13.13
N ARG A 232 23.52 -17.07 13.36
CA ARG A 232 23.04 -18.28 14.04
C ARG A 232 23.24 -19.55 13.21
N LEU A 233 23.26 -19.46 11.88
CA LEU A 233 23.72 -20.55 11.01
C LEU A 233 25.23 -20.82 11.19
N VAL A 234 26.08 -19.81 11.31
CA VAL A 234 27.51 -20.01 11.64
C VAL A 234 27.66 -20.72 13.00
N GLU A 235 26.96 -20.24 14.03
CA GLU A 235 26.96 -20.84 15.38
C GLU A 235 26.49 -22.31 15.37
N THR A 236 25.34 -22.59 14.75
CA THR A 236 24.78 -23.95 14.69
C THR A 236 25.59 -24.91 13.83
N TYR A 237 26.13 -24.49 12.68
CA TYR A 237 27.00 -25.35 11.86
C TYR A 237 28.34 -25.63 12.54
N LEU A 238 28.89 -24.70 13.34
CA LEU A 238 30.08 -24.97 14.16
C LEU A 238 29.77 -25.96 15.29
N ALA A 239 28.63 -25.81 15.98
CA ALA A 239 28.19 -26.75 17.02
C ALA A 239 27.90 -28.17 16.46
N LEU A 240 27.47 -28.28 15.20
CA LEU A 240 27.31 -29.54 14.47
C LEU A 240 28.63 -30.13 13.93
N GLY A 241 29.77 -29.43 14.06
CA GLY A 241 31.05 -29.86 13.51
C GLY A 241 31.16 -29.77 11.98
N ILE A 242 30.38 -28.89 11.33
CA ILE A 242 30.33 -28.71 9.88
C ILE A 242 30.91 -27.33 9.47
N PRO A 243 32.22 -27.09 9.64
CA PRO A 243 32.83 -25.78 9.43
C PRO A 243 32.89 -25.36 7.94
N SER A 244 32.56 -26.24 6.98
CA SER A 244 32.41 -25.86 5.58
C SER A 244 31.21 -24.94 5.37
N GLU A 245 30.05 -25.30 5.96
CA GLU A 245 28.81 -24.54 5.79
C GLU A 245 28.82 -23.28 6.65
N ALA A 246 29.39 -23.36 7.87
CA ALA A 246 29.65 -22.19 8.71
C ALA A 246 30.46 -21.11 7.96
N ARG A 247 31.51 -21.49 7.21
CA ARG A 247 32.28 -20.54 6.39
C ARG A 247 31.49 -19.99 5.21
N LYS A 248 30.57 -20.74 4.60
CA LYS A 248 29.68 -20.22 3.55
C LYS A 248 28.71 -19.18 4.10
N SER A 249 28.02 -19.48 5.20
CA SER A 249 27.09 -18.54 5.85
C SER A 249 27.80 -17.25 6.30
N ALA A 250 29.01 -17.36 6.85
CA ALA A 250 29.81 -16.20 7.21
C ALA A 250 30.32 -15.39 5.99
N ALA A 251 30.59 -16.04 4.86
CA ALA A 251 30.96 -15.35 3.62
C ALA A 251 29.78 -14.56 3.03
N VAL A 252 28.57 -15.12 3.04
CA VAL A 252 27.34 -14.42 2.64
C VAL A 252 27.08 -13.24 3.59
N LEU A 253 27.20 -13.44 4.90
CA LEU A 253 27.06 -12.40 5.92
C LEU A 253 28.06 -11.26 5.73
N GLY A 254 29.34 -11.57 5.47
CA GLY A 254 30.37 -10.57 5.24
C GLY A 254 30.29 -9.87 3.88
N HIS A 255 29.69 -10.50 2.86
CA HIS A 255 29.46 -9.86 1.57
C HIS A 255 28.30 -8.87 1.61
N ASN A 256 27.19 -9.27 2.22
CA ASN A 256 25.95 -8.48 2.23
C ASN A 256 25.88 -7.47 3.40
N PHE A 257 26.50 -7.78 4.54
CA PHE A 257 26.36 -7.01 5.78
C PHE A 257 27.71 -6.83 6.54
N PRO A 258 28.78 -6.31 5.88
CA PRO A 258 30.14 -6.23 6.44
C PRO A 258 30.21 -5.43 7.75
N ASP A 259 29.45 -4.35 7.89
CA ASP A 259 29.47 -3.49 9.09
C ASP A 259 28.55 -4.01 10.23
N SER A 260 27.86 -5.14 10.03
CA SER A 260 26.94 -5.68 11.03
C SER A 260 27.66 -6.22 12.27
N ILE A 261 27.05 -6.06 13.44
CA ILE A 261 27.56 -6.64 14.70
C ILE A 261 27.76 -8.17 14.54
N TRP A 262 26.78 -8.80 13.88
CA TRP A 262 26.69 -10.22 13.59
C TRP A 262 27.86 -10.76 12.78
N TYR A 263 28.33 -10.01 11.76
CA TYR A 263 29.52 -10.39 10.98
C TYR A 263 30.77 -10.45 11.86
N ARG A 264 31.00 -9.43 12.70
CA ARG A 264 32.16 -9.37 13.60
C ARG A 264 32.18 -10.54 14.57
N ASP A 265 31.00 -10.91 15.09
CA ASP A 265 30.86 -12.01 16.05
C ASP A 265 30.96 -13.38 15.38
N SER A 266 30.47 -13.55 14.14
CA SER A 266 30.76 -14.75 13.33
C SER A 266 32.24 -14.88 12.96
N TYR A 267 32.93 -13.76 12.72
CA TYR A 267 34.36 -13.74 12.42
C TYR A 267 35.22 -14.16 13.62
N ARG A 268 34.89 -13.65 14.82
CA ARG A 268 35.45 -14.11 16.11
C ARG A 268 35.27 -15.62 16.30
N LEU A 269 34.03 -16.10 16.20
CA LEU A 269 33.69 -17.52 16.33
C LEU A 269 34.47 -18.42 15.37
N LEU A 270 34.62 -18.02 14.09
CA LEU A 270 35.37 -18.78 13.09
C LEU A 270 36.89 -18.83 13.32
N LYS A 271 37.45 -17.91 14.11
CA LYS A 271 38.84 -17.97 14.56
C LYS A 271 39.05 -18.75 15.87
N GLY A 272 37.98 -19.01 16.63
CA GLY A 272 38.08 -19.48 18.01
C GLY A 272 38.31 -18.35 19.04
N GLU A 273 38.11 -17.09 18.66
CA GLU A 273 38.09 -15.95 19.59
C GLU A 273 36.72 -15.95 20.32
N ILE A 274 36.71 -16.02 21.65
CA ILE A 274 35.47 -16.20 22.45
C ILE A 274 34.67 -14.87 22.48
N PRO A 275 33.35 -14.88 22.21
CA PRO A 275 32.50 -13.69 22.37
C PRO A 275 32.49 -13.19 23.82
N GLY A 276 33.12 -12.04 24.06
CA GLY A 276 33.28 -11.44 25.39
C GLY A 276 34.54 -10.59 25.53
N GLU A 277 35.57 -10.86 24.72
CA GLU A 277 36.78 -10.03 24.68
C GLU A 277 36.51 -8.75 23.86
N GLU A 278 36.59 -7.59 24.53
CA GLU A 278 36.53 -6.28 23.86
C GLU A 278 37.73 -6.16 22.93
N LEU A 279 37.48 -6.19 21.62
CA LEU A 279 38.49 -5.85 20.63
C LEU A 279 38.87 -4.39 20.87
N GLU A 280 40.14 -4.13 21.17
CA GLU A 280 40.68 -2.76 21.22
C GLU A 280 40.44 -2.10 19.87
N VAL A 281 39.38 -1.27 19.79
CA VAL A 281 38.99 -0.57 18.57
C VAL A 281 40.05 0.49 18.31
N LYS A 282 41.09 0.12 17.57
CA LYS A 282 42.14 1.03 17.13
C LYS A 282 41.44 2.14 16.35
N PRO A 283 41.36 3.38 16.89
CA PRO A 283 40.45 4.39 16.38
C PRO A 283 40.81 4.68 14.92
N THR A 284 39.80 4.79 14.07
CA THR A 284 39.99 5.08 12.64
C THR A 284 40.57 6.49 12.47
N PHE A 285 40.98 6.84 11.25
CA PHE A 285 41.46 8.20 10.96
C PHE A 285 40.44 9.27 11.37
N TYR A 286 39.15 9.00 11.17
CA TYR A 286 38.05 9.91 11.54
C TYR A 286 37.91 10.07 13.05
N ASP A 287 37.92 8.97 13.81
CA ASP A 287 37.87 8.98 15.28
C ASP A 287 39.03 9.75 15.90
N ARG A 288 40.22 9.67 15.28
CA ARG A 288 41.43 10.37 15.75
C ARG A 288 41.45 11.87 15.47
N THR A 289 40.73 12.33 14.45
CA THR A 289 40.88 13.70 13.91
C THR A 289 39.65 14.58 14.10
N LEU A 290 38.44 14.03 14.05
CA LEU A 290 37.19 14.80 14.10
C LEU A 290 36.44 14.64 15.42
N GLY A 291 36.50 13.47 16.07
CA GLY A 291 35.87 13.17 17.37
C GLY A 291 36.48 13.88 18.59
N LYS A 292 37.16 15.02 18.38
CA LYS A 292 37.72 15.92 19.40
C LYS A 292 37.48 17.41 19.09
N ILE A 293 36.77 17.71 18.01
CA ILE A 293 36.51 19.07 17.52
C ILE A 293 35.01 19.44 17.66
N PHE A 294 34.17 18.42 17.90
CA PHE A 294 32.77 18.49 18.30
C PHE A 294 32.58 17.67 19.58
#